data_AF-A0A831YX44-F1
#
_entry.id   AF-A0A831YX44-F1
#
_cell.length_a   1.000
_cell.length_b   1.000
_cell.length_c   1.000
_cell.angle_alpha   90.00
_cell.angle_beta   90.00
_cell.angle_gamma   90.00
#
_symmetry.space_group_name_H-M   'P 1'
#
loop_
_entity.id
_entity.type
_entity.pdbx_description
1 polymer ?
#
loop_
_entity_poly.entity_id
_entity_poly.type
_entity_poly.pdbx_seq_one_letter_code
_entity_poly.pdbx_strand_id
1 'polypeptide(L)'
;MLSTQLQIDVIRGRFLKLNKARIERTQELMLPTQRDLLELLPLLFHLNVPELPGYVDQNTPAGVFSYILDDKLFEAAKRQWGGGFDPQKTGIWSYDIESIFLMGSCGTVAFNRKSDFDVWLCHRAELDDYALSRLKKKASRIERWFESIGLEVHFFLMNAAAFKRGDVITLSSE
;
A
#
# COMPACT_ATOMS: atom_id res chain seq x y z
N MET A 1 10.15 -17.05 -35.12
CA MET A 1 10.23 -15.90 -34.19
C MET A 1 8.89 -15.77 -33.49
N LEU A 2 8.85 -15.84 -32.16
CA LEU A 2 7.62 -15.51 -31.41
C LEU A 2 7.27 -14.04 -31.71
N SER A 3 6.00 -13.73 -31.92
CA SER A 3 5.57 -12.34 -32.13
C SER A 3 5.92 -11.49 -30.90
N THR A 4 6.19 -10.20 -31.09
CA THR A 4 6.52 -9.26 -30.00
C THR A 4 5.49 -9.30 -28.86
N GLN A 5 4.21 -9.47 -29.21
CA GLN A 5 3.12 -9.64 -28.24
C GLN A 5 3.32 -10.87 -27.35
N LEU A 6 3.64 -12.01 -27.96
CA LEU A 6 3.86 -13.25 -27.23
C LEU A 6 5.12 -13.19 -26.34
N GLN A 7 6.13 -12.40 -26.73
CA GLN A 7 7.29 -12.13 -25.88
C GLN A 7 6.93 -11.28 -24.65
N ILE A 8 6.09 -10.25 -24.81
CA ILE A 8 5.60 -9.42 -23.71
C ILE A 8 4.79 -10.26 -22.71
N ASP A 9 3.89 -11.11 -23.21
CA ASP A 9 3.04 -11.95 -22.35
C ASP A 9 3.86 -12.95 -21.53
N VAL A 10 4.91 -13.54 -22.14
CA VAL A 10 5.85 -14.42 -21.44
C VAL A 10 6.64 -13.67 -20.36
N ILE A 11 7.14 -12.48 -20.67
CA ILE A 11 7.89 -11.66 -19.70
C ILE A 11 6.97 -11.25 -18.54
N ARG A 12 5.75 -10.81 -18.85
CA ARG A 12 4.72 -10.48 -17.85
C ARG A 12 4.42 -11.68 -16.95
N GLY A 13 4.22 -12.87 -17.53
CA GLY A 13 3.98 -14.09 -16.77
C GLY A 13 5.12 -14.43 -15.81
N ARG A 14 6.37 -14.33 -16.27
CA ARG A 14 7.56 -14.53 -15.42
C ARG A 14 7.66 -13.50 -14.31
N PHE A 15 7.41 -12.23 -14.63
CA PHE A 15 7.39 -11.15 -13.65
C PHE A 15 6.35 -11.39 -12.55
N LEU A 16 5.10 -11.70 -12.93
CA LEU A 16 4.02 -11.95 -11.97
C LEU A 16 4.32 -13.17 -11.08
N LYS A 17 4.89 -14.23 -11.66
CA LYS A 17 5.31 -15.41 -10.89
C LYS A 17 6.40 -15.07 -9.86
N LEU A 18 7.42 -14.31 -10.26
CA LEU A 18 8.47 -13.87 -9.35
C LEU A 18 7.92 -12.93 -8.27
N ASN A 19 7.06 -11.98 -8.64
CA ASN A 19 6.45 -11.05 -7.70
C ASN A 19 5.64 -11.79 -6.62
N LYS A 20 4.84 -12.78 -7.04
CA LYS A 20 4.09 -13.63 -6.10
C LYS A 20 5.03 -14.37 -5.14
N ALA A 21 6.08 -15.01 -5.67
CA ALA A 21 7.06 -15.72 -4.85
C ALA A 21 7.78 -14.80 -3.84
N ARG A 22 8.06 -13.55 -4.20
CA ARG A 22 8.65 -12.55 -3.28
C ARG A 22 7.69 -12.19 -2.16
N ILE A 23 6.40 -11.99 -2.45
CA ILE A 23 5.38 -11.71 -1.44
C ILE A 23 5.27 -12.89 -0.48
N GLU A 24 5.11 -14.12 -1.00
CA GLU A 24 5.03 -15.35 -0.20
C GLU A 24 6.25 -15.50 0.72
N ARG A 25 7.46 -15.32 0.17
CA ARG A 25 8.70 -15.41 0.93
C ARG A 25 8.81 -14.38 2.05
N THR A 26 8.35 -13.15 1.78
CA THR A 26 8.27 -12.08 2.77
C THR A 26 7.36 -12.51 3.92
N GLN A 27 6.16 -12.98 3.58
CA GLN A 27 5.15 -13.40 4.55
C GLN A 27 5.59 -14.60 5.41
N GLU A 28 6.38 -15.54 4.87
CA GLU A 28 6.94 -16.68 5.62
C GLU A 28 7.86 -16.24 6.78
N LEU A 29 8.54 -15.11 6.62
CA LEU A 29 9.50 -14.60 7.61
C LEU A 29 8.82 -13.72 8.67
N MET A 30 7.56 -13.34 8.46
CA MET A 30 6.78 -12.48 9.35
C MET A 30 6.01 -13.30 10.40
N LEU A 31 5.71 -12.67 11.53
CA LEU A 31 4.73 -13.20 12.48
C LEU A 31 3.33 -13.20 11.85
N PRO A 32 2.43 -14.13 12.22
CA PRO A 32 1.08 -14.19 11.65
C PRO A 32 0.30 -12.87 11.77
N THR A 33 0.42 -12.19 12.90
CA THR A 33 -0.21 -10.87 13.12
C THR A 33 0.36 -9.80 12.20
N GLN A 34 1.69 -9.77 12.02
CA GLN A 34 2.36 -8.83 11.12
C GLN A 34 1.95 -9.08 9.65
N ARG A 35 1.78 -10.35 9.26
CA ARG A 35 1.32 -10.73 7.92
C ARG A 35 -0.08 -10.19 7.64
N ASP A 36 -1.03 -10.43 8.54
CA ASP A 36 -2.40 -9.92 8.40
C ASP A 36 -2.40 -8.39 8.28
N LEU A 37 -1.57 -7.68 9.06
CA LEU A 37 -1.52 -6.21 9.05
C LEU A 37 -0.89 -5.64 7.79
N LEU A 38 0.13 -6.32 7.23
CA LEU A 38 0.67 -5.95 5.92
C LEU A 38 -0.34 -6.20 4.80
N GLU A 39 -1.11 -7.29 4.85
CA GLU A 39 -2.18 -7.54 3.87
C GLU A 39 -3.33 -6.50 4.00
N LEU A 40 -3.58 -5.98 5.21
CA LEU A 40 -4.57 -4.92 5.46
C LEU A 40 -4.08 -3.51 5.10
N LEU A 41 -2.80 -3.32 4.80
CA LEU A 41 -2.23 -2.01 4.48
C LEU A 41 -3.01 -1.24 3.40
N PRO A 42 -3.41 -1.85 2.25
CA PRO A 42 -4.17 -1.13 1.24
C PRO A 42 -5.52 -0.62 1.74
N LEU A 43 -6.16 -1.34 2.68
CA LEU A 43 -7.43 -0.92 3.28
C LEU A 43 -7.29 0.42 4.02
N LEU A 44 -6.14 0.66 4.66
CA LEU A 44 -5.86 1.91 5.37
C LEU A 44 -5.86 3.13 4.45
N PHE A 45 -5.49 2.95 3.18
CA PHE A 45 -5.55 4.00 2.15
C PHE A 45 -6.85 3.98 1.37
N HIS A 46 -7.54 2.84 1.33
CA HIS A 46 -8.83 2.71 0.67
C HIS A 46 -9.94 3.43 1.44
N LEU A 47 -9.94 3.36 2.77
CA LEU A 47 -10.95 4.00 3.61
C LEU A 47 -10.40 5.22 4.35
N ASN A 48 -11.26 6.18 4.65
CA ASN A 48 -10.94 7.36 5.46
C ASN A 48 -11.98 7.56 6.57
N VAL A 49 -11.84 6.79 7.65
CA VAL A 49 -12.77 6.82 8.79
C VAL A 49 -12.00 6.91 10.12
N PRO A 50 -12.57 7.56 11.16
CA PRO A 50 -11.89 7.81 12.43
C PRO A 50 -11.34 6.56 13.16
N GLU A 51 -11.92 5.39 12.90
CA GLU A 51 -11.55 4.11 13.50
C GLU A 51 -10.19 3.60 12.99
N LEU A 52 -9.77 4.03 11.79
CA LEU A 52 -8.55 3.53 11.17
C LEU A 52 -7.31 4.37 11.57
N PRO A 53 -6.15 3.71 11.73
CA PRO A 53 -4.89 4.43 11.86
C PRO A 53 -4.69 5.25 10.59
N GLY A 54 -4.25 6.50 10.76
CA GLY A 54 -4.06 7.40 9.63
C GLY A 54 -5.13 8.45 9.43
N TYR A 55 -6.33 8.30 10.01
CA TYR A 55 -7.39 9.30 9.84
C TYR A 55 -6.88 10.69 10.23
N VAL A 56 -7.02 11.68 9.34
CA VAL A 56 -6.65 13.08 9.61
C VAL A 56 -7.91 13.92 9.75
N ASP A 57 -8.74 13.94 8.71
CA ASP A 57 -10.09 14.49 8.68
C ASP A 57 -10.86 13.97 7.45
N GLN A 58 -12.13 14.36 7.32
CA GLN A 58 -13.07 13.86 6.30
C GLN A 58 -12.64 14.08 4.84
N ASN A 59 -11.80 15.08 4.54
CA ASN A 59 -11.36 15.37 3.17
C ASN A 59 -9.90 14.96 2.93
N THR A 60 -9.44 13.96 3.66
CA THR A 60 -8.17 13.28 3.39
C THR A 60 -8.35 12.32 2.22
N PRO A 61 -7.46 12.35 1.21
CA PRO A 61 -7.57 11.45 0.05
C PRO A 61 -7.63 9.98 0.45
N ALA A 62 -8.48 9.24 -0.25
CA ALA A 62 -8.68 7.81 -0.06
C ALA A 62 -9.24 7.16 -1.33
N GLY A 63 -9.55 5.87 -1.24
CA GLY A 63 -10.03 5.06 -2.36
C GLY A 63 -8.89 4.58 -3.23
N VAL A 64 -8.51 3.32 -3.03
CA VAL A 64 -7.59 2.60 -3.91
C VAL A 64 -8.35 2.07 -5.11
N PHE A 65 -7.93 2.47 -6.32
CA PHE A 65 -8.56 2.06 -7.56
C PHE A 65 -8.56 0.53 -7.72
N SER A 66 -9.72 -0.03 -8.07
CA SER A 66 -9.93 -1.48 -8.24
C SER A 66 -9.55 -2.36 -7.02
N TYR A 67 -9.45 -1.78 -5.82
CA TYR A 67 -9.24 -2.57 -4.61
C TYR A 67 -10.50 -3.38 -4.27
N ILE A 68 -10.28 -4.65 -3.92
CA ILE A 68 -11.33 -5.57 -3.48
C ILE A 68 -10.93 -6.07 -2.10
N LEU A 69 -11.82 -5.87 -1.14
CA LEU A 69 -11.69 -6.47 0.19
C LEU A 69 -12.36 -7.84 0.16
N ASP A 70 -11.57 -8.91 0.12
CA ASP A 70 -12.09 -10.28 0.18
C ASP A 70 -12.53 -10.68 1.61
N ASP A 71 -13.22 -11.81 1.72
CA ASP A 71 -13.77 -12.29 3.00
C ASP A 71 -12.68 -12.53 4.06
N LYS A 72 -11.49 -13.01 3.66
CA LYS A 72 -10.38 -13.27 4.58
C LYS A 72 -9.86 -11.96 5.18
N LEU A 73 -9.64 -10.95 4.34
CA LEU A 73 -9.20 -9.63 4.76
C LEU A 73 -10.28 -8.89 5.53
N PHE A 74 -11.55 -9.07 5.18
CA PHE A 74 -12.67 -8.51 5.93
C PHE A 74 -12.70 -9.04 7.37
N GLU A 75 -12.55 -10.35 7.57
CA GLU A 75 -12.49 -10.92 8.91
C GLU A 75 -11.22 -10.51 9.66
N ALA A 76 -10.08 -10.35 8.97
CA ALA A 76 -8.86 -9.80 9.58
C ALA A 76 -9.07 -8.35 10.05
N ALA A 77 -9.72 -7.52 9.24
CA ALA A 77 -10.06 -6.14 9.58
C ALA A 77 -10.96 -6.06 10.81
N LYS A 78 -12.00 -6.90 10.89
CA LYS A 78 -12.89 -6.98 12.06
C LYS A 78 -12.17 -7.41 13.33
N ARG A 79 -11.26 -8.38 13.24
CA ARG A 79 -10.43 -8.78 14.39
C ARG A 79 -9.54 -7.62 14.86
N GLN A 80 -9.01 -6.84 13.94
CA GLN A 80 -8.08 -5.76 14.25
C GLN A 80 -8.74 -4.50 14.82
N TRP A 81 -9.86 -4.06 14.25
CA TRP A 81 -10.53 -2.79 14.64
C TRP A 81 -11.89 -2.99 15.34
N GLY A 82 -12.27 -4.24 15.61
CA GLY A 82 -13.46 -4.59 16.37
C GLY A 82 -14.71 -4.83 15.52
N GLY A 83 -15.70 -5.54 16.09
CA GLY A 83 -16.90 -5.98 15.37
C GLY A 83 -17.86 -4.87 14.93
N GLY A 84 -17.68 -3.64 15.42
CA GLY A 84 -18.42 -2.46 14.95
C GLY A 84 -17.85 -1.83 13.68
N PHE A 85 -16.62 -2.18 13.30
CA PHE A 85 -15.99 -1.71 12.07
C PHE A 85 -16.55 -2.49 10.87
N ASP A 86 -17.27 -1.77 9.99
CA ASP A 86 -17.85 -2.34 8.78
C ASP A 86 -17.34 -1.59 7.53
N PRO A 87 -16.26 -2.08 6.91
CA PRO A 87 -15.66 -1.43 5.74
C PRO A 87 -16.60 -1.42 4.53
N GLN A 88 -17.59 -2.34 4.46
CA GLN A 88 -18.55 -2.40 3.34
C GLN A 88 -19.61 -1.29 3.43
N LYS A 89 -19.88 -0.78 4.64
CA LYS A 89 -20.79 0.36 4.85
C LYS A 89 -20.10 1.71 4.69
N THR A 90 -18.79 1.73 4.59
CA THR A 90 -18.02 2.96 4.41
C THR A 90 -18.07 3.36 2.94
N GLY A 91 -18.76 4.46 2.63
CA GLY A 91 -18.81 4.99 1.27
C GLY A 91 -17.46 5.53 0.81
N ILE A 92 -17.13 5.29 -0.47
CA ILE A 92 -15.94 5.83 -1.12
C ILE A 92 -16.39 6.90 -2.10
N TRP A 93 -15.92 8.13 -1.87
CA TRP A 93 -16.35 9.31 -2.62
C TRP A 93 -15.41 9.65 -3.78
N SER A 94 -14.16 9.19 -3.71
CA SER A 94 -13.12 9.37 -4.71
C SER A 94 -12.17 8.17 -4.73
N TYR A 95 -11.53 7.92 -5.88
CA TYR A 95 -10.42 6.98 -6.01
C TYR A 95 -9.14 7.79 -6.22
N ASP A 96 -8.63 8.39 -5.15
CA ASP A 96 -7.46 9.26 -5.21
C ASP A 96 -6.13 8.48 -5.24
N ILE A 97 -6.16 7.19 -4.91
CA ILE A 97 -5.00 6.30 -4.89
C ILE A 97 -5.06 5.36 -6.09
N GLU A 98 -4.12 5.50 -7.02
CA GLU A 98 -4.08 4.73 -8.26
C GLU A 98 -3.47 3.34 -8.05
N SER A 99 -2.41 3.26 -7.24
CA SER A 99 -1.70 2.00 -6.98
C SER A 99 -0.84 2.09 -5.72
N ILE A 100 -0.53 0.93 -5.16
CA ILE A 100 0.39 0.77 -4.03
C ILE A 100 1.41 -0.30 -4.43
N PHE A 101 2.69 0.02 -4.31
CA PHE A 101 3.78 -0.93 -4.60
C PHE A 101 4.64 -1.10 -3.37
N LEU A 102 4.85 -2.36 -2.98
CA LEU A 102 5.88 -2.70 -2.01
C LEU A 102 7.22 -2.81 -2.75
N MET A 103 8.15 -1.97 -2.33
CA MET A 103 9.47 -1.78 -2.94
C MET A 103 10.58 -2.32 -2.03
N GLY A 104 11.82 -2.18 -2.49
CA GLY A 104 13.00 -2.54 -1.70
C GLY A 104 13.31 -4.03 -1.65
N SER A 105 13.94 -4.44 -0.55
CA SER A 105 14.55 -5.75 -0.38
C SER A 105 13.54 -6.88 -0.10
N CYS A 106 12.26 -6.57 0.08
CA CYS A 106 11.19 -7.52 0.40
C CYS A 106 11.24 -8.78 -0.48
N GLY A 107 11.30 -9.95 0.16
CA GLY A 107 11.28 -11.26 -0.50
C GLY A 107 12.56 -11.61 -1.26
N THR A 108 13.63 -10.81 -1.14
CA THR A 108 14.97 -11.13 -1.65
C THR A 108 15.79 -11.91 -0.61
N VAL A 109 16.97 -12.41 -1.01
CA VAL A 109 17.90 -13.11 -0.09
C VAL A 109 18.39 -12.20 1.05
N ALA A 110 18.40 -10.88 0.84
CA ALA A 110 18.82 -9.90 1.85
C ALA A 110 17.72 -9.56 2.87
N PHE A 111 16.47 -9.96 2.61
CA PHE A 111 15.35 -9.67 3.51
C PHE A 111 15.44 -10.49 4.79
N ASN A 112 15.33 -9.82 5.93
CA ASN A 112 15.27 -10.45 7.24
C ASN A 112 14.21 -9.78 8.12
N ARG A 113 14.01 -10.29 9.35
CA ARG A 113 12.97 -9.79 10.27
C ARG A 113 13.14 -8.35 10.74
N LYS A 114 14.32 -7.76 10.53
CA LYS A 114 14.64 -6.36 10.84
C LYS A 114 14.61 -5.46 9.61
N SER A 115 14.28 -6.01 8.44
CA SER A 115 14.12 -5.21 7.23
C SER A 115 12.84 -4.38 7.34
N ASP A 116 12.95 -3.14 6.90
CA ASP A 116 11.86 -2.21 6.69
C ASP A 116 11.06 -2.52 5.41
N PHE A 117 9.92 -1.86 5.27
CA PHE A 117 9.04 -1.95 4.11
C PHE A 117 8.91 -0.58 3.44
N ASP A 118 9.56 -0.42 2.28
CA ASP A 118 9.35 0.74 1.42
C ASP A 118 8.04 0.58 0.63
N VAL A 119 7.15 1.57 0.70
CA VAL A 119 5.87 1.54 0.00
C VAL A 119 5.71 2.77 -0.87
N TRP A 120 5.62 2.57 -2.18
CA TRP A 120 5.20 3.62 -3.09
C TRP A 120 3.69 3.73 -3.09
N LEU A 121 3.19 4.90 -2.70
CA LEU A 121 1.79 5.27 -2.69
C LEU A 121 1.50 6.18 -3.87
N CYS A 122 1.09 5.59 -4.99
CA CYS A 122 0.80 6.32 -6.21
C CYS A 122 -0.58 6.97 -6.11
N HIS A 123 -0.61 8.28 -6.22
CA HIS A 123 -1.84 9.07 -6.18
C HIS A 123 -2.11 9.71 -7.54
N ARG A 124 -3.37 10.10 -7.78
CA ARG A 124 -3.74 10.80 -9.01
C ARG A 124 -3.01 12.14 -9.13
N ALA A 125 -2.70 12.54 -10.35
CA ALA A 125 -1.85 13.71 -10.62
C ALA A 125 -2.51 15.05 -10.23
N GLU A 126 -3.84 15.08 -10.12
CA GLU A 126 -4.65 16.28 -9.89
C GLU A 126 -4.96 16.52 -8.40
N LEU A 127 -4.27 15.84 -7.47
CA LEU A 127 -4.32 16.24 -6.07
C LEU A 127 -3.62 17.58 -5.90
N ASP A 128 -4.32 18.54 -5.28
CA ASP A 128 -3.73 19.81 -4.90
C ASP A 128 -2.80 19.67 -3.68
N ASP A 129 -2.02 20.71 -3.40
CA ASP A 129 -1.04 20.72 -2.30
C ASP A 129 -1.68 20.45 -0.93
N TYR A 130 -2.95 20.85 -0.76
CA TYR A 130 -3.69 20.64 0.47
C TYR A 130 -4.07 19.15 0.66
N ALA A 131 -4.59 18.51 -0.38
CA ALA A 131 -4.87 17.08 -0.42
C ALA A 131 -3.59 16.26 -0.24
N LEU A 132 -2.49 16.63 -0.91
CA LEU A 132 -1.19 16.00 -0.77
C LEU A 132 -0.64 16.09 0.65
N SER A 133 -0.74 17.27 1.28
CA SER A 133 -0.33 17.47 2.68
C SER A 133 -1.09 16.55 3.63
N ARG A 134 -2.40 16.38 3.40
CA ARG A 134 -3.22 15.46 4.19
C ARG A 134 -2.91 14.00 3.94
N LEU A 135 -2.69 13.60 2.68
CA LEU A 135 -2.28 12.24 2.34
C LEU A 135 -0.93 11.91 2.98
N LYS A 136 0.03 12.84 2.95
CA LYS A 136 1.32 12.71 3.64
C LYS A 136 1.14 12.56 5.15
N LYS A 137 0.29 13.38 5.77
CA LYS A 137 -0.01 13.29 7.20
C LYS A 137 -0.70 11.99 7.60
N LYS A 138 -1.56 11.44 6.72
CA LYS A 138 -2.18 10.12 6.87
C LYS A 138 -1.13 9.03 6.81
N ALA A 139 -0.27 9.05 5.79
CA ALA A 139 0.85 8.13 5.66
C ALA A 139 1.72 8.13 6.93
N SER A 140 2.18 9.28 7.42
CA SER A 140 3.01 9.36 8.64
C SER A 140 2.30 8.99 9.95
N ARG A 141 0.96 8.98 9.97
CA ARG A 141 0.20 8.41 11.09
C ARG A 141 0.14 6.88 11.01
N ILE A 142 0.07 6.33 9.79
CA ILE A 142 0.11 4.89 9.53
C ILE A 142 1.50 4.32 9.81
N GLU A 143 2.59 5.02 9.41
CA GLU A 143 3.99 4.63 9.73
C GLU A 143 4.17 4.43 11.23
N ARG A 144 3.83 5.45 12.03
CA ARG A 144 3.91 5.38 13.51
C ARG A 144 3.04 4.29 14.10
N TRP A 145 1.90 3.99 13.47
CA TRP A 145 1.05 2.89 13.92
C TRP A 145 1.70 1.53 13.64
N PHE A 146 2.27 1.32 12.44
CA PHE A 146 3.06 0.13 12.13
C PHE A 146 4.28 -0.01 13.07
N GLU A 147 4.97 1.08 13.36
CA GLU A 147 6.10 1.09 14.28
C GLU A 147 5.67 0.61 15.68
N SER A 148 4.50 1.07 16.17
CA SER A 148 3.97 0.68 17.47
C SER A 148 3.66 -0.83 17.62
N ILE A 149 3.55 -1.55 16.50
CA ILE A 149 3.34 -3.00 16.45
C ILE A 149 4.59 -3.76 15.97
N GLY A 150 5.74 -3.08 15.92
CA GLY A 150 7.04 -3.67 15.57
C GLY A 150 7.22 -3.93 14.08
N LEU A 151 6.60 -3.11 13.22
CA LEU A 151 6.81 -3.11 11.78
C LEU A 151 7.30 -1.74 11.32
N GLU A 152 8.48 -1.69 10.72
CA GLU A 152 9.00 -0.47 10.13
C GLU A 152 8.52 -0.37 8.68
N VAL A 153 7.75 0.67 8.36
CA VAL A 153 7.15 0.90 7.04
C VAL A 153 7.35 2.37 6.69
N HIS A 154 7.80 2.65 5.47
CA HIS A 154 8.05 4.00 4.96
C HIS A 154 7.21 4.22 3.70
N PHE A 155 6.38 5.28 3.67
CA PHE A 155 5.55 5.59 2.51
C PHE A 155 6.11 6.76 1.70
N PHE A 156 6.25 6.52 0.40
CA PHE A 156 6.66 7.52 -0.57
C PHE A 156 5.47 7.88 -1.45
N LEU A 157 5.00 9.13 -1.39
CA LEU A 157 3.95 9.61 -2.28
C LEU A 157 4.52 9.76 -3.70
N MET A 158 3.86 9.13 -4.66
CA MET A 158 4.33 9.08 -6.05
C MET A 158 3.27 9.67 -6.99
N ASN A 159 3.68 10.66 -7.79
CA ASN A 159 2.93 11.07 -8.97
C ASN A 159 3.49 10.35 -10.19
N ALA A 160 2.78 9.34 -10.69
CA ALA A 160 3.24 8.51 -11.81
C ALA A 160 3.46 9.32 -13.11
N ALA A 161 2.63 10.34 -13.35
CA ALA A 161 2.77 11.21 -14.51
C ALA A 161 4.04 12.08 -14.42
N ALA A 162 4.37 12.58 -13.23
CA ALA A 162 5.62 13.32 -12.98
C ALA A 162 6.84 12.42 -13.12
N PHE A 163 6.81 11.22 -12.51
CA PHE A 163 7.88 10.24 -12.63
C PHE A 163 8.19 9.90 -14.09
N LYS A 164 7.17 9.68 -14.92
CA LYS A 164 7.32 9.35 -16.34
C LYS A 164 8.00 10.47 -17.15
N ARG A 165 7.86 11.73 -16.73
CA ARG A 165 8.54 12.87 -17.35
C ARG A 165 9.99 13.03 -16.88
N GLY A 166 10.42 12.25 -15.90
CA GLY A 166 11.75 12.36 -15.29
C GLY A 166 11.85 13.46 -14.23
N ASP A 167 10.70 13.95 -13.72
CA ASP A 167 10.69 14.90 -12.62
C ASP A 167 11.34 14.23 -11.39
N VAL A 168 12.29 14.91 -10.72
CA VAL A 168 12.97 14.37 -9.55
C VAL A 168 11.95 14.20 -8.44
N ILE A 169 11.58 12.96 -8.15
CA ILE A 169 10.81 12.63 -6.97
C ILE A 169 11.79 12.63 -5.80
N THR A 170 11.61 13.59 -4.90
CA THR A 170 12.31 13.57 -3.62
C THR A 170 11.69 12.46 -2.79
N LEU A 171 12.18 11.23 -2.96
CA LEU A 171 12.00 10.18 -1.97
C LEU A 171 12.68 10.73 -0.71
N SER A 172 11.92 10.92 0.37
CA SER A 172 12.47 11.50 1.59
C SER A 172 13.73 10.75 1.97
N SER A 173 14.83 11.47 2.12
CA SER A 173 16.03 10.95 2.75
C SER A 173 15.66 10.51 4.16
N GLU A 174 16.03 9.28 4.52
CA GLU A 174 16.36 8.97 5.91
C GLU A 174 17.25 10.06 6.53
#